data_AF-A0A2Z3H130-F1
#
_entry.id   AF-A0A2Z3H130-F1
#
_cell.length_a   1.000
_cell.length_b   1.000
_cell.length_c   1.000
_cell.angle_alpha   90.00
_cell.angle_beta   90.00
_cell.angle_gamma   90.00
#
_symmetry.space_group_name_H-M   'P 1'
#
loop_
_entity.id
_entity.type
_entity.pdbx_description
1 polymer ?
#
loop_
_entity_poly.entity_id
_entity_poly.type
_entity_poly.pdbx_seq_one_letter_code
_entity_poly.pdbx_strand_id
1 'polypeptide(L)'
;MPMSPYPVLCYAPGCHSPALYKIAAKWSDGTTAELKTYGLACAACVPKLLDRAREKRTACRLAVGETLELPGVYDLTRGERDRVLARRPDLEPPPGVQ
;
A
#
# COMPACT_ATOMS: atom_id res chain seq x y z
N MET A 1 29.61 0.11 12.80
CA MET A 1 28.39 0.24 13.62
C MET A 1 27.20 0.12 12.69
N PRO A 2 26.31 -0.88 12.84
CA PRO A 2 25.06 -0.87 12.08
C PRO A 2 24.25 0.34 12.55
N MET A 3 23.94 1.27 11.64
CA MET A 3 23.03 2.38 11.95
C MET A 3 21.70 1.80 12.40
N SER A 4 21.20 2.29 13.55
CA SER A 4 19.86 1.94 13.99
C SER A 4 18.88 2.34 12.88
N PRO A 5 18.00 1.43 12.42
CA PRO A 5 16.96 1.75 11.48
C PRO A 5 16.25 3.06 11.83
N TYR A 6 16.23 4.04 10.93
CA TYR A 6 15.23 5.09 11.03
C TYR A 6 13.86 4.44 10.83
N PRO A 7 12.91 4.61 11.77
CA PRO A 7 11.58 4.07 11.62
C PRO A 7 10.90 4.76 10.43
N VAL A 8 10.33 3.96 9.52
CA VAL A 8 9.50 4.51 8.46
C VAL A 8 8.14 4.87 9.08
N LEU A 9 7.71 6.10 8.90
CA LEU A 9 6.51 6.62 9.54
C LEU A 9 5.27 6.48 8.65
N CYS A 10 4.11 6.49 9.28
CA CYS A 10 2.82 6.54 8.61
C CYS A 10 2.69 7.79 7.73
N TYR A 11 2.11 7.64 6.54
CA TYR A 11 1.92 8.73 5.58
C TYR A 11 0.64 9.53 5.83
N ALA A 12 -0.16 9.15 6.84
CA ALA A 12 -1.34 9.90 7.20
C ALA A 12 -0.95 11.28 7.75
N PRO A 13 -1.57 12.38 7.27
CA PRO A 13 -1.26 13.72 7.76
C PRO A 13 -1.42 13.82 9.28
N GLY A 14 -0.39 14.30 9.98
CA GLY A 14 -0.37 14.42 11.43
C GLY A 14 -0.10 13.12 12.21
N CYS A 15 0.07 11.98 11.53
CA CYS A 15 0.44 10.71 12.17
C CYS A 15 1.95 10.52 12.16
N HIS A 16 2.54 10.32 13.34
CA HIS A 16 3.98 10.04 13.50
C HIS A 16 4.24 8.62 13.98
N SER A 17 3.22 7.76 13.94
CA SER A 17 3.36 6.36 14.33
C SER A 17 4.21 5.59 13.30
N PRO A 18 4.97 4.57 13.75
CA PRO A 18 5.67 3.67 12.84
C PRO A 18 4.70 3.02 11.86
N ALA A 19 5.08 2.95 10.59
CA ALA A 19 4.34 2.21 9.59
C ALA A 19 4.55 0.71 9.82
N LEU A 20 3.44 -0.01 9.82
CA LEU A 20 3.40 -1.48 9.94
C LEU A 20 2.95 -2.13 8.64
N TYR A 21 2.29 -1.36 7.77
CA TYR A 21 1.68 -1.85 6.56
C TYR A 21 2.02 -0.97 5.37
N LYS A 22 2.08 -1.60 4.21
CA LYS A 22 2.24 -0.97 2.90
C LYS A 22 0.93 -1.07 2.15
N ILE A 23 0.45 0.05 1.61
CA ILE A 23 -0.75 0.09 0.77
C ILE A 23 -0.29 0.19 -0.66
N ALA A 24 -0.61 -0.82 -1.45
CA ALA A 24 -0.16 -0.94 -2.82
C ALA A 24 -1.15 -1.69 -3.70
N ALA A 25 -1.03 -1.55 -5.01
CA ALA A 25 -1.77 -2.34 -5.99
C ALA A 25 -0.82 -3.00 -6.98
N LYS A 26 -1.16 -4.20 -7.46
CA LYS A 26 -0.43 -4.79 -8.57
C LYS A 26 -0.79 -4.08 -9.86
N TRP A 27 0.22 -3.66 -10.60
CA TRP A 27 0.11 -3.12 -11.93
C TRP A 27 0.86 -4.02 -12.90
N SER A 28 0.33 -4.15 -14.12
CA SER A 28 1.01 -4.88 -15.20
C SER A 28 0.61 -4.31 -16.55
N ASP A 29 1.58 -4.14 -17.44
CA ASP A 29 1.37 -3.79 -18.86
C ASP A 29 1.31 -5.02 -19.78
N GLY A 30 1.34 -6.22 -19.21
CA GLY A 30 1.36 -7.49 -19.93
C GLY A 30 2.77 -8.03 -20.20
N THR A 31 3.80 -7.21 -19.99
CA THR A 31 5.22 -7.61 -20.09
C THR A 31 5.91 -7.58 -18.73
N THR A 32 5.65 -6.53 -17.94
CA THR A 32 6.23 -6.30 -16.62
C THR A 32 5.13 -6.18 -15.59
N ALA A 33 5.38 -6.71 -14.39
CA ALA A 33 4.50 -6.56 -13.24
C ALA A 33 5.23 -5.83 -12.11
N GLU A 34 4.58 -4.81 -11.55
CA GLU A 34 5.10 -4.01 -10.45
C GLU A 34 4.07 -3.81 -9.34
N LEU A 35 4.58 -3.55 -8.14
CA LEU A 35 3.74 -3.23 -6.99
C LEU A 35 3.70 -1.70 -6.81
N LYS A 36 2.65 -1.07 -7.35
CA LYS A 36 2.44 0.37 -7.28
C LYS A 36 2.08 0.78 -5.85
N THR A 37 3.01 1.47 -5.19
CA THR A 37 2.84 1.89 -3.79
C THR A 37 2.06 3.21 -3.70
N TYR A 38 1.01 3.23 -2.87
CA TYR A 38 0.21 4.43 -2.61
C TYR A 38 0.57 5.12 -1.29
N GLY A 39 1.06 4.36 -0.31
CA GLY A 39 1.51 4.89 0.97
C GLY A 39 1.84 3.82 2.00
N LEU A 40 2.36 4.26 3.14
CA LEU A 40 2.68 3.43 4.29
C LEU A 40 1.78 3.81 5.46
N ALA A 41 1.29 2.81 6.20
CA ALA A 41 0.25 2.99 7.22
C ALA A 41 0.62 2.32 8.53
N CYS A 42 0.32 2.98 9.65
CA CYS A 42 0.19 2.30 10.94
C CYS A 42 -1.19 1.61 11.01
N ALA A 43 -1.39 0.70 11.98
CA ALA A 43 -2.63 -0.06 12.12
C ALA A 43 -3.91 0.81 12.17
N ALA A 44 -3.86 1.95 12.86
CA ALA A 44 -5.00 2.86 12.99
C ALA A 44 -5.34 3.63 11.70
N CYS A 45 -4.35 3.89 10.84
CA CYS A 45 -4.53 4.70 9.63
C CYS A 45 -4.72 3.87 8.36
N VAL A 46 -4.72 2.53 8.45
CA VAL A 46 -4.91 1.63 7.30
C VAL A 46 -6.20 1.96 6.53
N PRO A 47 -7.39 2.05 7.16
CA PRO A 47 -8.64 2.30 6.42
C PRO A 47 -8.59 3.60 5.62
N LYS A 48 -8.23 4.70 6.28
CA LYS A 48 -8.16 6.04 5.68
C LYS A 48 -7.18 6.12 4.50
N LEU A 49 -6.01 5.51 4.63
CA LEU A 49 -5.01 5.51 3.57
C LEU A 49 -5.39 4.55 2.43
N LEU A 50 -6.10 3.46 2.74
CA LEU A 50 -6.59 2.51 1.75
C LEU A 50 -7.69 3.13 0.89
N ASP A 51 -8.64 3.86 1.50
CA ASP A 51 -9.67 4.59 0.74
C ASP A 51 -9.06 5.67 -0.14
N ARG A 52 -8.09 6.44 0.38
CA ARG A 52 -7.34 7.40 -0.46
C ARG A 52 -6.58 6.72 -1.59
N ALA A 53 -6.06 5.51 -1.39
CA ALA A 53 -5.41 4.74 -2.45
C ALA A 53 -6.42 4.30 -3.52
N ARG A 54 -7.61 3.86 -3.11
CA ARG A 54 -8.71 3.49 -4.02
C ARG A 54 -9.14 4.69 -4.87
N GLU A 55 -9.30 5.87 -4.26
CA GLU A 55 -9.60 7.11 -4.98
C GLU A 55 -8.51 7.44 -6.03
N LYS A 56 -7.23 7.40 -5.63
CA LYS A 56 -6.10 7.64 -6.55
C LYS A 56 -6.05 6.61 -7.68
N ARG A 57 -6.36 5.34 -7.39
CA ARG A 57 -6.43 4.28 -8.40
C ARG A 57 -7.53 4.57 -9.42
N THR A 58 -8.71 5.01 -8.98
CA THR A 58 -9.82 5.37 -9.88
C THR A 58 -9.48 6.56 -10.78
N ALA A 59 -8.62 7.49 -10.30
CA ALA A 59 -8.12 8.60 -11.10
C ALA A 59 -7.01 8.20 -12.10
N CYS A 60 -6.37 7.03 -11.95
CA CYS A 60 -5.35 6.56 -12.89
C CYS A 60 -6.00 6.11 -14.21
N ARG A 61 -5.60 6.75 -15.31
CA ARG A 61 -5.91 6.26 -16.66
C ARG A 61 -4.89 5.19 -17.04
N LEU A 62 -5.39 4.01 -17.38
CA LEU A 62 -4.58 2.89 -17.87
C LEU A 62 -4.48 2.97 -19.40
N ALA A 63 -3.31 2.67 -19.94
CA ALA A 63 -3.15 2.44 -21.37
C ALA A 63 -3.81 1.11 -21.78
N VAL A 64 -4.03 0.93 -23.08
CA VAL A 64 -4.61 -0.31 -23.61
C VAL A 64 -3.68 -1.48 -23.28
N GLY A 65 -4.24 -2.53 -22.65
CA GLY A 65 -3.48 -3.71 -22.22
C GLY A 65 -2.91 -3.61 -20.80
N GLU A 66 -2.93 -2.42 -20.18
CA GLU A 66 -2.54 -2.29 -18.78
C GLU A 66 -3.64 -2.73 -17.82
N THR A 67 -3.22 -3.34 -16.73
CA THR A 67 -4.07 -3.75 -15.61
C THR A 67 -3.56 -3.10 -14.33
N LEU A 68 -4.49 -2.67 -13.49
CA LEU A 68 -4.21 -2.14 -12.16
C LEU A 68 -5.26 -2.67 -11.20
N GLU A 69 -4.82 -3.56 -10.32
CA GLU A 69 -5.66 -4.18 -9.31
C GLU A 69 -6.18 -3.16 -8.29
N LEU A 70 -7.12 -3.59 -7.46
CA LEU A 70 -7.53 -2.80 -6.30
C LEU A 70 -6.36 -2.66 -5.32
N PRO A 71 -6.14 -1.47 -4.75
CA PRO A 71 -5.21 -1.30 -3.65
C PRO A 71 -5.56 -2.25 -2.50
N GLY A 72 -4.54 -2.89 -1.97
CA GLY A 72 -4.61 -3.79 -0.84
C GLY A 72 -3.58 -3.44 0.22
N VAL A 73 -3.69 -4.11 1.37
CA VAL A 73 -2.82 -3.93 2.52
C VAL A 73 -1.80 -5.05 2.54
N TYR A 74 -0.53 -4.71 2.68
CA TYR A 74 0.58 -5.65 2.71
C TYR A 74 1.37 -5.45 4.00
N ASP A 75 1.89 -6.52 4.59
CA ASP A 75 2.78 -6.39 5.75
C ASP A 75 4.05 -5.63 5.36
N LEU A 76 4.49 -4.69 6.20
CA LEU A 76 5.74 -3.96 6.01
C LEU A 76 6.85 -4.62 6.83
N THR A 77 7.35 -5.77 6.38
CA THR A 77 8.48 -6.44 7.02
C THR A 77 9.79 -5.81 6.56
N ARG A 78 10.61 -5.36 7.51
CA ARG A 78 11.91 -4.75 7.19
C ARG A 78 12.85 -5.78 6.57
N GLY A 79 13.37 -5.49 5.38
CA GLY A 79 14.33 -6.36 4.67
C GLY A 79 13.69 -7.36 3.72
N GLU A 80 12.36 -7.47 3.72
CA GLU A 80 11.65 -8.25 2.70
C GLU A 80 11.42 -7.42 1.45
N ARG A 81 11.53 -8.08 0.29
CA ARG A 81 11.30 -7.45 -1.01
C ARG A 81 9.80 -7.37 -1.26
N ASP A 82 9.38 -6.31 -1.95
CA ASP A 82 7.99 -6.06 -2.38
C ASP A 82 7.27 -7.26 -3.01
N ARG A 83 8.03 -8.12 -3.72
CA ARG A 83 7.51 -9.32 -4.39
C ARG A 83 7.09 -10.44 -3.43
N VAL A 84 7.51 -10.37 -2.17
CA VAL A 84 7.29 -11.39 -1.13
C VAL A 84 6.27 -10.92 -0.08
N LEU A 85 5.84 -9.66 -0.14
CA LEU A 85 4.95 -9.11 0.89
C LEU A 85 3.59 -9.83 0.88
N ALA A 86 3.21 -10.36 2.03
CA ALA A 86 1.93 -11.00 2.24
C ALA A 86 0.82 -9.94 2.23
N ARG A 87 -0.20 -10.13 1.40
CA ARG A 87 -1.42 -9.33 1.44
C ARG A 87 -2.25 -9.72 2.65
N ARG A 88 -2.80 -8.75 3.35
CA ARG A 88 -3.59 -8.89 4.57
C ARG A 88 -5.04 -8.45 4.31
N PRO A 89 -5.85 -9.32 3.67
CA PRO A 89 -7.25 -9.00 3.39
C PRO A 89 -8.07 -8.76 4.67
N ASP A 90 -7.66 -9.31 5.81
CA ASP A 90 -8.30 -9.09 7.11
C ASP A 90 -8.28 -7.61 7.56
N LEU A 91 -7.33 -6.83 7.03
CA LEU A 91 -7.16 -5.40 7.33
C LEU A 91 -7.75 -4.50 6.23
N GLU A 92 -8.36 -5.09 5.20
CA GLU A 92 -8.99 -4.38 4.10
C GLU A 92 -10.49 -4.24 4.41
N PRO A 93 -10.94 -3.12 5.01
CA PRO A 93 -12.37 -2.91 5.19
C PRO A 93 -13.07 -2.94 3.83
N PRO A 94 -14.29 -3.51 3.75
CA PRO A 94 -15.07 -3.50 2.54
C PRO A 94 -15.25 -2.05 2.06
N PRO A 95 -15.14 -1.78 0.75
CA PRO A 95 -15.32 -0.44 0.23
C PRO A 95 -16.74 0.04 0.57
N GLY A 96 -16.84 1.06 1.44
CA GLY A 96 -18.12 1.75 1.72
C GLY A 96 -18.76 1.56 3.10
N VAL A 97 -18.10 0.98 4.10
CA VAL A 97 -18.58 1.04 5.49
C VAL A 97 -17.97 2.25 6.19
N GLN A 98 -18.66 3.38 6.11
CA GLN A 98 -18.52 4.51 7.03
C GLN A 98 -19.41 4.30 8.24
#